data_AF-A0A9D7KMF1-F1
#
_entry.id   AF-A0A9D7KMF1-F1
#
_cell.length_a   1.000
_cell.length_b   1.000
_cell.length_c   1.000
_cell.angle_alpha   90.00
_cell.angle_beta   90.00
_cell.angle_gamma   90.00
#
_symmetry.space_group_name_H-M   'P 1'
#
loop_
_entity.id
_entity.type
_entity.pdbx_description
1 polymer ?
#
loop_
_entity_poly.entity_id
_entity_poly.type
_entity_poly.pdbx_seq_one_letter_code
_entity_poly.pdbx_strand_id
1 'polypeptide(L)'
;MYTITVVGGTKNIRPELDHFLPYHEHKLLALSFYNLVPSCDVCNHILKASKSISYNDYLNPFEHNLHHKLMQFDYVPQTYEASIGNSLDLKVKIKYAGPSKNLLLRKKVENNIELFKLNEVYQQHVDLIREIIYKRNISGDKYMKILKRTFRGLNLSDEEMYKLSYGNFYNEMEFCKRPMAKLTRDIAIGVGSIKTI
;
A
#
# COMPACT_ATOMS: atom_id res chain seq x y z
N MET A 1 3.44 5.12 -5.84
CA MET A 1 3.40 6.43 -5.19
C MET A 1 2.51 7.34 -6.03
N TYR A 2 1.48 7.92 -5.42
CA TYR A 2 0.54 8.82 -6.08
C TYR A 2 0.94 10.26 -5.73
N THR A 3 1.54 10.98 -6.68
CA THR A 3 1.91 12.39 -6.51
C THR A 3 1.21 13.20 -7.58
N ILE A 4 0.48 14.23 -7.17
CA ILE A 4 -0.18 15.16 -8.09
C ILE A 4 0.72 16.38 -8.21
N THR A 5 1.10 16.70 -9.44
CA THR A 5 1.68 18.00 -9.78
C THR A 5 0.60 18.85 -10.41
N VAL A 6 0.31 20.00 -9.81
CA VAL A 6 -0.61 21.00 -10.39
C VAL A 6 0.25 22.15 -10.93
N VAL A 7 0.19 22.33 -12.25
CA VAL A 7 0.87 23.41 -12.97
C VAL A 7 -0.21 24.21 -13.70
N GLY A 8 -0.28 25.51 -13.43
CA GLY A 8 -1.28 26.42 -14.02
C GLY A 8 -2.24 26.98 -12.97
N GLY A 9 -2.07 28.26 -12.66
CA GLY A 9 -2.77 29.00 -11.60
C GLY A 9 -1.80 29.98 -10.91
N THR A 10 -2.26 30.67 -9.86
CA THR A 10 -1.39 31.54 -9.03
C THR A 10 -0.49 30.75 -8.07
N LYS A 11 -0.76 29.45 -7.87
CA LYS A 11 0.00 28.56 -6.98
C LYS A 11 0.26 27.22 -7.68
N ASN A 12 1.48 26.71 -7.53
CA ASN A 12 1.89 25.40 -8.01
C ASN A 12 1.92 24.41 -6.83
N ILE A 13 1.47 23.18 -7.07
CA ILE A 13 1.58 22.08 -6.11
C ILE A 13 2.51 21.04 -6.71
N ARG A 14 3.53 20.61 -5.96
CA ARG A 14 4.46 19.56 -6.36
C ARG A 14 4.81 18.69 -5.17
N PRO A 15 5.07 17.39 -5.37
CA PRO A 15 5.67 16.57 -4.34
C PRO A 15 7.06 17.10 -3.96
N GLU A 16 7.49 16.77 -2.75
CA GLU A 16 8.87 16.99 -2.34
C GLU A 16 9.77 15.86 -2.85
N LEU A 17 11.07 16.14 -2.93
CA LEU A 17 12.10 15.13 -3.15
C LEU A 17 12.88 14.98 -1.84
N ASP A 18 12.74 13.81 -1.21
CA ASP A 18 13.48 13.42 -0.01
C ASP A 18 14.79 12.72 -0.38
N HIS A 19 15.84 12.98 0.39
CA HIS A 19 17.10 12.27 0.27
C HIS A 19 17.03 10.95 1.03
N PHE A 20 17.07 9.80 0.35
CA PHE A 20 17.09 8.49 1.04
C PHE A 20 18.24 8.41 2.04
N LEU A 21 19.47 8.69 1.59
CA LEU A 21 20.64 8.91 2.43
C LEU A 21 20.69 10.39 2.86
N PRO A 22 20.83 10.70 4.16
CA PRO A 22 20.77 12.08 4.66
C PRO A 22 21.78 13.01 3.99
N TYR A 23 21.30 14.18 3.54
CA TYR A 23 22.13 15.19 2.85
C TYR A 23 23.37 15.60 3.67
N HIS A 24 23.22 15.78 4.98
CA HIS A 24 24.30 16.29 5.85
C HIS A 24 25.48 15.31 5.95
N GLU A 25 25.21 14.00 5.86
CA GLU A 25 26.21 12.93 5.85
C GLU A 25 26.73 12.64 4.43
N HIS A 26 25.88 12.83 3.40
CA HIS A 26 26.14 12.40 2.03
C HIS A 26 25.98 13.53 0.99
N LYS A 27 26.64 14.67 1.21
CA LYS A 27 26.54 15.86 0.33
C LYS A 27 26.83 15.58 -1.15
N LEU A 28 27.76 14.66 -1.45
CA LEU A 28 28.09 14.26 -2.83
C LEU A 28 26.91 13.60 -3.57
N LEU A 29 25.94 13.05 -2.83
CA LEU A 29 24.75 12.40 -3.38
C LEU A 29 23.51 13.31 -3.39
N ALA A 30 23.67 14.60 -3.09
CA ALA A 30 22.57 15.54 -2.96
C ALA A 30 21.73 15.69 -4.24
N LEU A 31 22.36 15.55 -5.41
CA LEU A 31 21.74 15.65 -6.73
C LEU A 31 21.62 14.30 -7.44
N SER A 32 21.93 13.20 -6.76
CA SER A 32 21.79 11.87 -7.34
C SER A 32 20.33 11.49 -7.43
N PHE A 33 19.84 11.17 -8.64
CA PHE A 33 18.47 10.68 -8.82
C PHE A 33 18.19 9.37 -8.07
N TYR A 34 19.23 8.56 -7.81
CA TYR A 34 19.12 7.35 -6.99
C TYR A 34 19.05 7.64 -5.48
N ASN A 35 19.26 8.89 -5.08
CA ASN A 35 19.11 9.36 -3.71
C ASN A 35 17.88 10.26 -3.52
N LEU A 36 17.20 10.69 -4.59
CA LEU A 36 16.04 11.59 -4.53
C LEU A 36 14.74 10.79 -4.71
N VAL A 37 14.04 10.55 -3.60
CA VAL A 37 12.76 9.82 -3.54
C VAL A 37 11.63 10.83 -3.43
N PRO A 38 10.64 10.83 -4.32
CA PRO A 38 9.51 11.72 -4.12
C PRO A 38 8.71 11.27 -2.89
N SER A 39 8.31 12.22 -2.06
CA SER A 39 7.78 11.93 -0.74
C SER A 39 6.73 12.96 -0.31
N CYS A 40 6.00 12.61 0.75
CA CYS A 40 5.10 13.52 1.41
C CYS A 40 5.85 14.32 2.50
N ASP A 41 5.42 15.56 2.75
CA ASP A 41 6.01 16.43 3.78
C ASP A 41 6.09 15.74 5.15
N VAL A 42 5.00 15.09 5.58
CA VAL A 42 4.95 14.30 6.83
C VAL A 42 5.98 13.15 6.84
N CYS A 43 6.11 12.44 5.72
CA CYS A 43 7.01 11.31 5.57
C CYS A 43 8.46 11.77 5.67
N ASN A 44 8.76 12.88 5.00
CA ASN A 44 10.08 13.48 4.89
C ASN A 44 10.51 14.18 6.18
N HIS A 45 9.77 15.21 6.60
CA HIS A 45 10.18 16.12 7.68
C HIS A 45 9.83 15.65 9.08
N ILE A 46 8.78 14.83 9.23
CA ILE A 46 8.31 14.39 10.56
C ILE A 46 8.78 12.97 10.87
N LEU A 47 8.49 12.00 10.00
CA LEU A 47 8.76 10.59 10.29
C LEU A 47 10.24 10.23 10.07
N LYS A 48 10.80 10.59 8.91
CA LYS A 48 12.21 10.37 8.62
C LYS A 48 13.09 11.43 9.25
N ALA A 49 12.74 12.71 9.07
CA ALA A 49 13.45 13.86 9.59
C ALA A 49 14.97 13.76 9.35
N SER A 50 15.78 13.98 10.39
CA SER A 50 17.24 13.87 10.36
C SER A 50 17.78 12.49 10.76
N LYS A 51 16.95 11.43 10.71
CA LYS A 51 17.40 10.09 11.11
C LYS A 51 18.48 9.58 10.16
N SER A 52 19.58 9.08 10.73
CA SER A 52 20.62 8.41 9.94
C SER A 52 20.04 7.13 9.33
N ILE A 53 20.11 7.03 8.00
CA ILE A 53 19.56 5.94 7.19
C ILE A 53 20.68 5.42 6.30
N SER A 54 20.79 4.10 6.22
CA SER A 54 21.77 3.42 5.39
C SER A 54 21.07 2.37 4.51
N TYR A 55 21.73 2.01 3.41
CA TYR A 55 21.31 0.88 2.57
C TYR A 55 21.35 -0.47 3.30
N ASN A 56 22.05 -0.61 4.42
CA ASN A 56 22.09 -1.88 5.17
C ASN A 56 20.89 -2.04 6.10
N ASP A 57 20.35 -0.92 6.59
CA ASP A 57 19.31 -0.91 7.60
C ASP A 57 17.92 -0.64 7.05
N TYR A 58 17.80 -0.02 5.88
CA TYR A 58 16.51 0.30 5.27
C TYR A 58 16.47 -0.12 3.81
N LEU A 59 15.28 -0.48 3.34
CA LEU A 59 15.00 -0.77 1.95
C LEU A 59 14.81 0.56 1.20
N ASN A 60 15.72 0.85 0.28
CA ASN A 60 15.56 1.98 -0.63
C ASN A 60 14.42 1.67 -1.63
N PRO A 61 13.51 2.61 -1.93
CA PRO A 61 12.44 2.43 -2.91
C PRO A 61 12.89 2.00 -4.32
N PHE A 62 14.15 2.25 -4.68
CA PHE A 62 14.76 1.85 -5.95
C PHE A 62 15.39 0.44 -5.91
N GLU A 63 15.50 -0.20 -4.73
CA GLU A 63 15.91 -1.59 -4.62
C GLU A 63 14.86 -2.53 -5.23
N HIS A 64 15.32 -3.67 -5.75
CA HIS A 64 14.45 -4.62 -6.44
C HIS A 64 13.39 -5.22 -5.48
N ASN A 65 12.12 -4.89 -5.73
CA ASN A 65 10.95 -5.43 -5.05
C ASN A 65 9.96 -5.94 -6.09
N LEU A 66 10.24 -7.13 -6.63
CA LEU A 66 9.43 -7.74 -7.66
C LEU A 66 7.96 -7.78 -7.23
N HIS A 67 7.08 -7.24 -8.07
CA HIS A 67 5.63 -7.31 -7.87
C HIS A 67 5.14 -6.68 -6.55
N HIS A 68 5.93 -5.79 -5.94
CA HIS A 68 5.67 -5.21 -4.61
C HIS A 68 5.46 -6.25 -3.49
N LYS A 69 6.01 -7.46 -3.63
CA LYS A 69 5.71 -8.60 -2.75
C LYS A 69 6.45 -8.61 -1.41
N LEU A 70 7.45 -7.76 -1.21
CA LEU A 70 8.22 -7.76 0.05
C LEU A 70 7.41 -7.36 1.29
N MET A 71 6.35 -6.58 1.10
CA MET A 71 5.41 -6.20 2.16
C MET A 71 4.02 -6.71 1.80
N GLN A 72 3.26 -7.19 2.77
CA GLN A 72 1.87 -7.60 2.60
C GLN A 72 0.99 -6.96 3.66
N PHE A 73 -0.13 -6.37 3.25
CA PHE A 73 -1.15 -5.89 4.16
C PHE A 73 -2.01 -7.05 4.66
N ASP A 74 -2.31 -7.00 5.94
CA ASP A 74 -3.12 -7.97 6.66
C ASP A 74 -3.91 -7.24 7.75
N TYR A 75 -4.82 -7.95 8.41
CA TYR A 75 -5.62 -7.40 9.48
C TYR A 75 -5.97 -8.45 10.54
N VAL A 76 -6.28 -7.97 11.74
CA VAL A 76 -6.70 -8.84 12.86
C VAL A 76 -7.98 -8.28 13.48
N PRO A 77 -9.13 -8.97 13.32
CA PRO A 77 -10.35 -8.65 14.07
C PRO A 77 -10.11 -8.74 15.57
N GLN A 78 -10.55 -7.72 16.30
CA GLN A 78 -10.52 -7.72 17.77
C GLN A 78 -11.83 -8.25 18.37
N THR A 79 -12.89 -8.35 17.55
CA THR A 79 -14.21 -8.86 17.95
C THR A 79 -14.80 -9.74 16.86
N TYR A 80 -15.83 -10.53 17.21
CA TYR A 80 -16.60 -11.29 16.24
C TYR A 80 -17.24 -10.37 15.18
N GLU A 81 -17.87 -9.28 15.61
CA GLU A 81 -18.50 -8.31 14.70
C GLU A 81 -17.51 -7.71 13.69
N ALA A 82 -16.28 -7.43 14.13
CA ALA A 82 -15.22 -7.00 13.23
C ALA A 82 -14.85 -8.08 12.20
N SER A 83 -14.87 -9.36 12.58
CA SER A 83 -14.50 -10.46 11.70
C SER A 83 -15.48 -10.66 10.53
N ILE A 84 -16.72 -10.17 10.69
CA ILE A 84 -17.77 -10.21 9.68
C ILE A 84 -18.06 -8.84 9.03
N GLY A 85 -17.26 -7.82 9.37
CA GLY A 85 -17.34 -6.48 8.78
C GLY A 85 -18.44 -5.57 9.36
N ASN A 86 -18.98 -5.91 10.53
CA ASN A 86 -19.99 -5.11 11.22
C ASN A 86 -19.40 -4.07 12.20
N SER A 87 -18.12 -4.22 12.56
CA SER A 87 -17.40 -3.27 13.42
C SER A 87 -16.08 -2.80 12.77
N LEU A 88 -15.61 -1.64 13.19
CA LEU A 88 -14.29 -1.09 12.86
C LEU A 88 -13.17 -1.59 13.79
N ASP A 89 -13.46 -2.48 14.74
CA ASP A 89 -12.49 -3.05 15.70
C ASP A 89 -11.52 -4.04 15.02
N LEU A 90 -10.75 -3.55 14.07
CA LEU A 90 -9.76 -4.27 13.29
C LEU A 90 -8.39 -3.61 13.52
N LYS A 91 -7.36 -4.43 13.67
CA LYS A 91 -5.96 -3.96 13.71
C LYS A 91 -5.30 -4.23 12.38
N VAL A 92 -4.78 -3.18 11.74
CA VAL A 92 -4.01 -3.31 10.50
C VAL A 92 -2.61 -3.81 10.83
N LYS A 93 -2.13 -4.76 10.04
CA LYS A 93 -0.80 -5.34 10.19
C LYS A 93 -0.12 -5.46 8.85
N ILE A 94 1.03 -4.83 8.71
CA ILE A 94 1.89 -4.98 7.54
C ILE A 94 3.02 -5.94 7.94
N LYS A 95 3.22 -6.97 7.15
CA LYS A 95 4.24 -8.00 7.40
C LYS A 95 5.22 -8.10 6.24
N TYR A 96 6.45 -8.50 6.56
CA TYR A 96 7.40 -8.95 5.56
C TYR A 96 6.87 -10.24 4.91
N ALA A 97 6.81 -10.24 3.59
CA ALA A 97 6.35 -11.37 2.77
C ALA A 97 7.38 -11.79 1.70
N GLY A 98 8.63 -11.31 1.83
CA GLY A 98 9.74 -11.74 0.99
C GLY A 98 10.33 -13.11 1.39
N PRO A 99 11.44 -13.53 0.76
CA PRO A 99 12.09 -14.80 1.05
C PRO A 99 12.51 -14.94 2.52
N SER A 100 12.06 -16.01 3.18
CA SER A 100 12.26 -16.22 4.62
C SER A 100 13.73 -16.32 5.04
N LYS A 101 14.62 -16.79 4.15
CA LYS A 101 16.05 -16.93 4.44
C LYS A 101 16.82 -15.61 4.38
N ASN A 102 16.25 -14.54 3.83
CA ASN A 102 16.94 -13.26 3.71
C ASN A 102 16.64 -12.36 4.92
N LEU A 103 17.36 -12.61 6.02
CA LEU A 103 17.20 -11.89 7.28
C LEU A 103 17.52 -10.39 7.18
N LEU A 104 18.52 -10.03 6.35
CA LEU A 104 18.88 -8.64 6.11
C LEU A 104 17.73 -7.89 5.43
N LEU A 105 17.17 -8.45 4.36
CA LEU A 105 16.04 -7.85 3.65
C LEU A 105 14.80 -7.73 4.53
N ARG A 106 14.54 -8.74 5.36
CA ARG A 106 13.48 -8.69 6.36
C ARG A 106 13.66 -7.53 7.33
N LYS A 107 14.85 -7.40 7.93
CA LYS A 107 15.20 -6.32 8.85
C LYS A 107 15.01 -4.95 8.19
N LYS A 108 15.47 -4.78 6.94
CA LYS A 108 15.25 -3.56 6.16
C LYS A 108 13.77 -3.18 6.07
N VAL A 109 12.94 -4.13 5.65
CA VAL A 109 11.49 -3.92 5.51
C VAL A 109 10.82 -3.60 6.84
N GLU A 110 11.15 -4.33 7.90
CA GLU A 110 10.62 -4.10 9.25
C GLU A 110 11.02 -2.70 9.76
N ASN A 111 12.27 -2.28 9.52
CA ASN A 111 12.74 -0.93 9.83
C ASN A 111 11.99 0.15 9.04
N ASN A 112 11.67 -0.06 7.76
CA ASN A 112 10.82 0.87 7.00
C ASN A 112 9.40 0.96 7.59
N ILE A 113 8.80 -0.17 7.96
CA ILE A 113 7.46 -0.22 8.57
C ILE A 113 7.45 0.59 9.87
N GLU A 114 8.47 0.42 10.71
CA GLU A 114 8.58 1.13 11.99
C GLU A 114 8.88 2.63 11.81
N LEU A 115 9.83 2.98 10.93
CA LEU A 115 10.23 4.36 10.68
C LEU A 115 9.07 5.20 10.18
N PHE A 116 8.36 4.70 9.17
CA PHE A 116 7.26 5.41 8.54
C PHE A 116 5.91 5.15 9.21
N LYS A 117 5.89 4.49 10.38
CA LYS A 117 4.68 4.19 11.15
C LYS A 117 3.57 3.61 10.29
N LEU A 118 3.94 2.68 9.40
CA LEU A 118 3.04 2.24 8.33
C LEU A 118 1.81 1.52 8.92
N ASN A 119 1.95 0.79 10.01
CA ASN A 119 0.79 0.16 10.65
C ASN A 119 -0.21 1.22 11.15
N GLU A 120 0.27 2.28 11.78
CA GLU A 120 -0.52 3.36 12.36
C GLU A 120 -1.16 4.26 11.30
N VAL A 121 -0.42 4.58 10.24
CA VAL A 121 -0.94 5.35 9.10
C VAL A 121 -2.05 4.56 8.42
N TYR A 122 -1.81 3.29 8.08
CA TYR A 122 -2.82 2.48 7.41
C TYR A 122 -3.98 2.05 8.33
N GLN A 123 -3.79 2.08 9.66
CA GLN A 123 -4.88 1.93 10.62
C GLN A 123 -5.95 3.01 10.47
N GLN A 124 -5.63 4.19 9.95
CA GLN A 124 -6.61 5.25 9.66
C GLN A 124 -7.50 4.93 8.45
N HIS A 125 -7.21 3.85 7.72
CA HIS A 125 -7.98 3.37 6.57
C HIS A 125 -8.67 2.03 6.85
N VAL A 126 -8.98 1.78 8.13
CA VAL A 126 -9.63 0.54 8.60
C VAL A 126 -11.05 0.38 8.06
N ASP A 127 -11.71 1.49 7.75
CA ASP A 127 -13.01 1.54 7.09
C ASP A 127 -12.99 0.79 5.74
N LEU A 128 -11.98 1.02 4.91
CA LEU A 128 -11.80 0.33 3.64
C LEU A 128 -11.64 -1.19 3.82
N ILE A 129 -10.87 -1.61 4.82
CA ILE A 129 -10.68 -3.04 5.14
C ILE A 129 -12.01 -3.67 5.57
N ARG A 130 -12.72 -2.99 6.48
CA ARG A 130 -14.05 -3.39 6.94
C ARG A 130 -15.02 -3.54 5.76
N GLU A 131 -15.04 -2.61 4.81
CA GLU A 131 -15.94 -2.67 3.65
C GLU A 131 -15.69 -3.91 2.80
N ILE A 132 -14.42 -4.29 2.61
CA ILE A 132 -14.05 -5.49 1.84
C ILE A 132 -14.55 -6.74 2.57
N ILE A 133 -14.35 -6.82 3.89
CA ILE A 133 -14.84 -7.93 4.73
C ILE A 133 -16.36 -8.01 4.70
N TYR A 134 -17.04 -6.88 4.85
CA TYR A 134 -18.50 -6.82 4.85
C TYR A 134 -19.07 -7.28 3.50
N LYS A 135 -18.55 -6.75 2.38
CA LYS A 135 -18.94 -7.17 1.02
C LYS A 135 -18.76 -8.67 0.81
N ARG A 136 -17.67 -9.23 1.31
CA ARG A 136 -17.43 -10.67 1.30
C ARG A 136 -18.53 -11.42 2.04
N ASN A 137 -18.75 -11.05 3.29
CA ASN A 137 -19.66 -11.72 4.19
C ASN A 137 -21.10 -11.71 3.66
N ILE A 138 -21.64 -10.54 3.32
CA ILE A 138 -23.03 -10.41 2.83
C ILE A 138 -23.27 -11.14 1.51
N SER A 139 -22.23 -11.30 0.69
CA SER A 139 -22.34 -11.98 -0.60
C SER A 139 -22.04 -13.48 -0.54
N GLY A 140 -21.56 -13.98 0.61
CA GLY A 140 -21.07 -15.36 0.75
C GLY A 140 -19.99 -15.70 -0.28
N ASP A 141 -19.00 -14.82 -0.44
CA ASP A 141 -17.86 -14.94 -1.36
C ASP A 141 -18.24 -14.90 -2.85
N LYS A 142 -19.46 -14.44 -3.16
CA LYS A 142 -20.01 -14.44 -4.52
C LYS A 142 -20.15 -13.05 -5.12
N TYR A 143 -19.70 -11.98 -4.45
CA TYR A 143 -19.91 -10.60 -4.92
C TYR A 143 -19.49 -10.39 -6.38
N MET A 144 -18.24 -10.74 -6.74
CA MET A 144 -17.77 -10.63 -8.13
C MET A 144 -18.58 -11.51 -9.09
N LYS A 145 -19.01 -12.72 -8.68
CA LYS A 145 -19.85 -13.61 -9.51
C LYS A 145 -21.24 -13.01 -9.74
N ILE A 146 -21.81 -12.37 -8.72
CA ILE A 146 -23.08 -11.66 -8.80
C ILE A 146 -22.95 -10.52 -9.81
N LEU A 147 -21.93 -9.67 -9.67
CA LEU A 147 -21.70 -8.56 -10.60
C LEU A 147 -21.43 -9.06 -12.03
N LYS A 148 -20.58 -10.08 -12.21
CA LYS A 148 -20.34 -10.70 -13.52
C LYS A 148 -21.63 -11.21 -14.15
N ARG A 149 -22.55 -11.78 -13.35
CA ARG A 149 -23.87 -12.23 -13.82
C ARG A 149 -24.78 -11.07 -14.20
N THR A 150 -24.80 -10.01 -13.39
CA THR A 150 -25.63 -8.82 -13.64
C THR A 150 -25.19 -8.08 -14.90
N PHE A 151 -23.89 -7.97 -15.14
CA PHE A 151 -23.31 -7.22 -16.25
C PHE A 151 -22.82 -8.11 -17.42
N ARG A 152 -23.38 -9.32 -17.58
CA ARG A 152 -22.94 -10.29 -18.63
C ARG A 152 -22.89 -9.69 -20.03
N GLY A 153 -23.81 -8.78 -20.38
CA GLY A 153 -23.87 -8.16 -21.70
C GLY A 153 -22.75 -7.17 -22.00
N LEU A 154 -21.94 -6.78 -21.00
CA LEU A 154 -20.88 -5.79 -21.16
C LEU A 154 -19.50 -6.41 -21.45
N ASN A 155 -19.36 -7.74 -21.37
CA ASN A 155 -18.09 -8.47 -21.62
C ASN A 155 -16.88 -7.89 -20.86
N LEU A 156 -17.08 -7.48 -19.61
CA LEU A 156 -16.02 -6.89 -18.77
C LEU A 156 -14.95 -7.93 -18.40
N SER A 157 -13.69 -7.52 -18.47
CA SER A 157 -12.54 -8.30 -18.00
C SER A 157 -12.52 -8.47 -16.48
N ASP A 158 -11.73 -9.42 -15.98
CA ASP A 158 -11.60 -9.65 -14.53
C ASP A 158 -11.02 -8.45 -13.78
N GLU A 159 -10.14 -7.69 -14.42
CA GLU A 159 -9.57 -6.45 -13.86
C GLU A 159 -10.62 -5.34 -13.79
N GLU A 160 -11.44 -5.16 -14.83
CA GLU A 160 -12.55 -4.20 -14.82
C GLU A 160 -13.60 -4.57 -13.78
N MET A 161 -13.91 -5.86 -13.65
CA MET A 161 -14.82 -6.37 -12.62
C MET A 161 -14.26 -6.13 -11.21
N TYR A 162 -12.97 -6.33 -11.00
CA TYR A 162 -12.31 -6.00 -9.73
C TYR A 162 -12.41 -4.50 -9.44
N LYS A 163 -12.11 -3.66 -10.43
CA LYS A 163 -12.17 -2.20 -10.30
C LYS A 163 -13.58 -1.71 -10.01
N LEU A 164 -14.60 -2.31 -10.61
CA LEU A 164 -16.01 -2.04 -10.29
C LEU A 164 -16.36 -2.49 -8.86
N SER A 165 -15.83 -3.64 -8.43
CA SER A 165 -16.14 -4.22 -7.12
C SER A 165 -15.54 -3.45 -5.95
N TYR A 166 -14.28 -3.02 -6.09
CA TYR A 166 -13.48 -2.47 -5.00
C TYR A 166 -12.99 -1.04 -5.25
N GLY A 167 -13.35 -0.43 -6.38
CA GLY A 167 -12.99 0.95 -6.69
C GLY A 167 -11.48 1.17 -6.91
N ASN A 168 -10.70 0.10 -7.09
CA ASN A 168 -9.24 0.20 -7.16
C ASN A 168 -8.62 -0.74 -8.20
N PHE A 169 -7.31 -0.65 -8.42
CA PHE A 169 -6.62 -1.45 -9.45
C PHE A 169 -6.13 -2.80 -8.93
N TYR A 170 -6.36 -3.86 -9.71
CA TYR A 170 -5.85 -5.20 -9.42
C TYR A 170 -4.39 -5.34 -9.85
N ASN A 171 -4.07 -4.83 -11.04
CA ASN A 171 -2.75 -4.92 -11.62
C ASN A 171 -1.73 -4.10 -10.82
N GLU A 172 -0.64 -4.73 -10.43
CA GLU A 172 0.41 -4.16 -9.60
C GLU A 172 1.10 -2.98 -10.29
N MET A 173 1.23 -3.04 -11.62
CA MET A 173 1.79 -1.95 -12.43
C MET A 173 0.96 -0.67 -12.35
N GLU A 174 -0.30 -0.79 -11.93
CA GLU A 174 -1.25 0.33 -11.79
C GLU A 174 -1.46 0.77 -10.34
N PHE A 175 -0.77 0.17 -9.36
CA PHE A 175 -0.92 0.57 -7.96
C PHE A 175 -0.57 2.03 -7.68
N CYS A 176 0.27 2.65 -8.52
CA CYS A 176 0.59 4.06 -8.42
C CYS A 176 -0.56 4.99 -8.86
N LYS A 177 -1.55 4.48 -9.61
CA LYS A 177 -2.63 5.29 -10.18
C LYS A 177 -3.70 5.69 -9.14
N ARG A 178 -3.85 4.93 -8.06
CA ARG A 178 -4.78 5.24 -6.96
C ARG A 178 -4.17 4.88 -5.60
N PRO A 179 -4.37 5.72 -4.57
CA PRO A 179 -4.06 5.35 -3.20
C PRO A 179 -4.73 4.03 -2.81
N MET A 180 -4.12 3.31 -1.87
CA MET A 180 -4.65 2.08 -1.27
C MET A 180 -4.88 0.90 -2.25
N ALA A 181 -4.42 0.96 -3.50
CA ALA A 181 -4.59 -0.13 -4.47
C ALA A 181 -4.03 -1.46 -3.96
N LYS A 182 -2.80 -1.43 -3.45
CA LYS A 182 -2.15 -2.60 -2.86
C LYS A 182 -2.86 -3.11 -1.61
N LEU A 183 -3.23 -2.23 -0.68
CA LEU A 183 -4.01 -2.58 0.52
C LEU A 183 -5.31 -3.29 0.11
N THR A 184 -6.07 -2.68 -0.80
CA THR A 184 -7.35 -3.21 -1.29
C THR A 184 -7.18 -4.63 -1.84
N ARG A 185 -6.15 -4.85 -2.67
CA ARG A 185 -5.89 -6.15 -3.29
C ARG A 185 -5.46 -7.20 -2.28
N ASP A 186 -4.49 -6.87 -1.43
CA ASP A 186 -3.97 -7.78 -0.41
C ASP A 186 -5.10 -8.24 0.52
N ILE A 187 -5.95 -7.32 0.98
CA ILE A 187 -7.09 -7.65 1.84
C ILE A 187 -8.13 -8.46 1.07
N ALA A 188 -8.50 -8.07 -0.14
CA ALA A 188 -9.48 -8.82 -0.95
C ALA A 188 -9.05 -10.27 -1.20
N ILE A 189 -7.75 -10.51 -1.43
CA ILE A 189 -7.16 -11.85 -1.53
C ILE A 189 -7.16 -12.53 -0.16
N GLY A 190 -6.70 -11.84 0.89
CA GLY A 190 -6.56 -12.37 2.25
C GLY A 190 -7.88 -12.85 2.84
N VAL A 191 -8.98 -12.16 2.56
CA VAL A 191 -10.31 -12.60 2.95
C VAL A 191 -10.87 -13.71 2.04
N GLY A 192 -10.27 -13.95 0.87
CA GLY A 192 -10.77 -14.94 -0.10
C GLY A 192 -11.89 -14.44 -1.02
N SER A 193 -12.13 -13.12 -1.08
CA SER A 193 -13.14 -12.54 -1.99
C SER A 193 -12.74 -12.66 -3.45
N ILE A 194 -11.43 -12.74 -3.72
CA ILE A 194 -10.85 -12.95 -5.04
C ILE A 194 -9.76 -14.01 -4.93
N LYS A 195 -9.58 -14.79 -6.00
CA LYS A 195 -8.41 -15.67 -6.16
C LYS A 195 -7.32 -14.89 -6.87
N THR A 196 -6.06 -15.26 -6.64
CA THR A 196 -4.94 -14.76 -7.43
C THR A 196 -5.17 -15.16 -8.89
N ILE A 197 -5.46 -14.16 -9.73
CA ILE A 197 -5.49 -14.24 -11.20
C ILE A 197 -4.06 -14.34 -11.71
#